data_AF-A0A0B4EFQ7-F1
#
_entry.id   AF-A0A0B4EFQ7-F1
#
_cell.length_a   1.000
_cell.length_b   1.000
_cell.length_c   1.000
_cell.angle_alpha   90.00
_cell.angle_beta   90.00
_cell.angle_gamma   90.00
#
_symmetry.space_group_name_H-M   'P 1'
#
loop_
_entity.id
_entity.type
_entity.pdbx_description
1 polymer ?
#
loop_
_entity_poly.entity_id
_entity_poly.type
_entity_poly.pdbx_seq_one_letter_code
_entity_poly.pdbx_strand_id
1 'polypeptide(L)' 'MAANSLLRKQLSERAEQEGMKLLYPSMRLCTDNAAMIAEAAYYKIQNGGKAAGYDLNGIATLDIHQDI' A
#
# COMPACT_ATOMS: atom_id res chain seq x y z
N MET A 1 9.11 -4.62 5.09
CA MET A 1 9.28 -5.27 3.77
C MET A 1 8.37 -6.50 3.68
N ALA A 2 7.24 -6.39 2.97
CA ALA A 2 6.29 -7.50 2.83
C ALA A 2 6.80 -8.65 1.93
N ALA A 3 7.99 -8.54 1.33
CA ALA A 3 8.61 -9.59 0.52
C ALA A 3 9.55 -10.52 1.30
N ASN A 4 9.80 -10.26 2.59
CA ASN A 4 10.70 -11.08 3.40
C ASN A 4 10.03 -12.42 3.76
N SER A 5 10.62 -13.54 3.33
CA SER A 5 10.05 -14.87 3.51
C SER A 5 10.00 -15.33 4.98
N LEU A 6 11.03 -15.00 5.77
CA LEU A 6 11.07 -15.33 7.20
C LEU A 6 9.98 -14.56 7.96
N LEU A 7 9.85 -13.26 7.69
CA LEU A 7 8.82 -12.42 8.29
C LEU A 7 7.41 -12.91 7.93
N ARG A 8 7.18 -13.25 6.66
CA ARG A 8 5.90 -13.80 6.22
C ARG A 8 5.52 -15.07 6.99
N LYS A 9 6.49 -15.97 7.18
CA LYS A 9 6.29 -17.21 7.94
C LYS A 9 5.88 -16.91 9.38
N GLN A 10 6.67 -16.11 10.09
CA GLN A 10 6.43 -15.77 11.50
C GLN A 10 5.08 -15.07 11.72
N LEU A 11 4.73 -14.13 10.84
CA LEU A 11 3.44 -13.43 10.93
C LEU A 11 2.26 -14.35 10.62
N SER A 12 2.42 -15.31 9.69
CA SER A 12 1.37 -16.27 9.36
C SER A 12 1.08 -17.22 10.53
N GLU A 13 2.13 -17.75 11.15
CA GLU A 13 2.02 -18.61 12.34
C GLU A 13 1.34 -17.86 13.49
N ARG A 14 1.72 -16.59 13.72
CA ARG A 14 1.12 -15.77 14.77
C ARG A 14 -0.35 -15.42 14.47
N ALA A 15 -0.67 -15.06 13.24
CA ALA A 15 -2.03 -14.72 12.83
C ALA A 15 -2.96 -15.94 12.98
N GLU A 16 -2.49 -17.15 12.65
CA GLU A 16 -3.24 -18.39 12.86
C GLU A 16 -3.53 -18.64 14.35
N GLN A 17 -2.54 -18.44 15.23
CA GLN A 17 -2.72 -18.57 16.69
C GLN A 17 -3.72 -17.55 17.25
N GLU A 18 -3.81 -16.35 16.66
CA GLU A 18 -4.74 -15.30 17.05
C GLU A 18 -6.12 -15.42 16.36
N GLY A 19 -6.31 -16.41 15.47
CA GLY A 19 -7.53 -16.55 14.68
C GLY A 19 -7.75 -15.41 13.67
N MET A 20 -6.67 -14.71 13.28
CA MET A 20 -6.71 -13.59 12.35
C MET A 20 -6.42 -14.03 10.91
N LYS A 21 -7.13 -13.43 9.96
CA LYS A 21 -6.86 -13.61 8.53
C LYS A 21 -5.73 -12.68 8.10
N LEU A 22 -4.62 -13.28 7.66
CA LEU A 22 -3.49 -12.54 7.10
C LEU A 22 -3.55 -12.50 5.57
N LEU A 23 -3.31 -11.32 4.99
CA LEU A 23 -3.33 -11.08 3.55
C LEU A 23 -1.96 -10.58 3.08
N TYR A 24 -1.48 -11.16 1.99
CA TYR A 24 -0.28 -10.69 1.31
C TYR A 24 -0.56 -10.48 -0.17
N PRO A 25 -0.07 -9.37 -0.76
CA PRO A 25 -0.02 -9.27 -2.21
C PRO A 25 1.00 -10.28 -2.78
N SER A 26 0.89 -10.54 -4.08
CA SER A 26 1.87 -11.34 -4.81
C SER A 26 3.27 -10.70 -4.71
N MET A 27 4.33 -11.50 -4.85
CA MET A 27 5.70 -11.01 -4.69
C MET A 27 6.05 -9.85 -5.62
N ARG A 28 5.51 -9.85 -6.85
CA ARG A 28 5.73 -8.78 -7.84
C ARG A 28 5.08 -7.46 -7.44
N LEU A 29 4.06 -7.50 -6.58
CA LEU A 29 3.35 -6.31 -6.09
C LEU A 29 3.89 -5.80 -4.75
N CYS A 30 4.83 -6.50 -4.13
CA CYS A 30 5.42 -6.10 -2.84
C CYS A 30 6.55 -5.08 -2.97
N THR A 31 7.06 -4.88 -4.18
CA THR A 31 8.09 -3.88 -4.52
C THR A 31 7.44 -2.71 -5.23
N ASP A 32 8.08 -1.54 -5.21
CA ASP A 32 7.58 -0.34 -5.86
C ASP A 32 7.25 -0.60 -7.33
N ASN A 33 6.02 -0.27 -7.72
CA ASN A 33 5.51 -0.50 -9.06
C ASN A 33 4.43 0.52 -9.42
N ALA A 34 4.23 0.76 -10.72
CA ALA A 34 3.23 1.73 -11.18
C ALA A 34 1.77 1.28 -10.91
N ALA A 35 1.52 -0.03 -10.75
CA ALA A 35 0.17 -0.52 -10.51
C ALA A 35 -0.37 -0.07 -9.16
N MET A 36 0.47 -0.03 -8.11
CA MET A 36 0.05 0.46 -6.79
C MET A 36 -0.30 1.96 -6.82
N ILE A 37 0.42 2.75 -7.63
CA ILE A 37 0.15 4.18 -7.81
C ILE A 37 -1.19 4.38 -8.54
N ALA A 38 -1.44 3.58 -9.59
CA ALA A 38 -2.69 3.62 -10.33
C ALA A 38 -3.90 3.19 -9.47
N GLU A 39 -3.75 2.14 -8.67
CA GLU A 39 -4.79 1.67 -7.74
C GLU A 39 -5.14 2.74 -6.70
N ALA A 40 -4.13 3.34 -6.06
CA ALA A 40 -4.33 4.41 -5.09
C ALA A 40 -5.06 5.62 -5.71
N ALA A 41 -4.64 6.05 -6.92
CA ALA A 41 -5.30 7.14 -7.63
C ALA A 41 -6.75 6.82 -7.99
N TYR A 42 -7.02 5.60 -8.46
CA TYR A 42 -8.37 5.14 -8.79
C TYR A 42 -9.29 5.24 -7.58
N TYR A 43 -8.90 4.64 -6.44
CA TYR A 43 -9.73 4.66 -5.25
C TYR A 43 -9.86 6.07 -4.65
N LYS A 44 -8.82 6.91 -4.73
CA LYS A 44 -8.88 8.31 -4.30
C LYS A 44 -9.97 9.08 -5.05
N ILE A 45 -10.02 8.92 -6.38
CA ILE A 45 -11.07 9.55 -7.21
C ILE A 45 -12.45 8.94 -6.93
N GLN A 46 -12.55 7.61 -6.83
CA GLN A 46 -13.82 6.93 -6.53
C GLN A 46 -14.42 7.36 -5.19
N ASN A 47 -13.57 7.64 -4.19
CA ASN A 47 -13.99 8.10 -2.87
C ASN A 47 -14.23 9.62 -2.78
N GLY A 48 -14.34 10.32 -3.92
CA GLY A 48 -14.66 11.75 -3.98
C GLY A 48 -13.45 12.68 -3.96
N GLY A 49 -12.23 12.13 -3.98
CA GLY A 49 -11.01 12.90 -4.21
C GLY A 49 -10.96 13.51 -5.62
N LYS A 50 -10.20 14.59 -5.78
CA LYS A 50 -10.03 15.29 -7.05
C LYS A 50 -8.65 15.01 -7.64
N ALA A 51 -8.58 15.02 -8.97
CA ALA A 51 -7.29 15.08 -9.66
C ALA A 51 -6.56 16.36 -9.25
N ALA A 52 -5.25 16.26 -9.07
CA ALA A 52 -4.41 17.40 -8.78
C ALA A 52 -4.33 18.37 -9.97
N GLY A 53 -4.06 19.64 -9.68
CA GLY A 53 -3.79 20.66 -10.69
C GLY A 53 -2.42 20.47 -11.37
N TYR A 54 -2.18 21.23 -12.44
CA TYR A 54 -0.91 21.21 -13.17
C TYR A 54 0.26 21.84 -12.39
N ASP A 55 -0.04 22.52 -11.28
CA ASP A 55 0.92 23.12 -10.35
C ASP A 55 1.40 22.15 -9.25
N LEU A 56 0.95 20.89 -9.29
CA LEU A 56 1.38 19.87 -8.33
C LEU A 56 2.91 19.69 -8.32
N ASN A 57 3.50 19.80 -7.13
CA ASN A 57 4.93 19.57 -6.92
C ASN A 57 5.20 18.24 -6.23
N GLY A 58 6.41 17.70 -6.40
CA GLY A 58 6.88 16.54 -5.65
C GLY A 58 7.37 16.93 -4.26
N ILE A 59 6.84 16.28 -3.22
CA ILE A 59 7.25 16.49 -1.83
C ILE A 59 7.96 15.22 -1.35
N ALA A 60 9.29 15.27 -1.21
CA ALA A 60 10.11 14.10 -0.87
C ALA A 60 9.81 13.51 0.52
N THR A 61 9.24 14.32 1.43
CA THR A 61 8.92 13.97 2.81
C THR A 61 7.43 14.09 3.09
N LEU A 62 6.58 13.81 2.10
CA LEU A 62 5.13 13.89 2.25
C LEU A 62 4.66 12.97 3.38
N ASP A 63 3.88 13.50 4.31
CA ASP A 63 3.26 12.73 5.39
C ASP A 63 2.00 12.03 4.87
N ILE A 64 1.85 10.75 5.18
CA ILE A 64 0.68 9.96 4.77
C ILE A 64 -0.62 10.52 5.35
N HIS A 65 -0.60 11.10 6.56
CA HIS A 65 -1.77 11.71 7.17
C HIS A 65 -2.24 12.99 6.46
N GLN A 66 -1.39 13.57 5.60
CA GLN A 66 -1.73 14.72 4.78
C GLN A 66 -2.31 14.33 3.41
N ASP A 67 -2.16 13.05 3.00
CA ASP A 67 -2.57 12.57 1.67
C ASP A 67 -3.84 11.70 1.67
N ILE A 68 -4.37 11.35 2.87
CA ILE A 68 -5.61 10.59 3.08
C ILE A 68 -6.85 11.49 3.04
#